data_AF-A0A2H0A5Y3-F1
#
_entry.id   AF-A0A2H0A5Y3-F1
#
_cell.length_a   1.000
_cell.length_b   1.000
_cell.length_c   1.000
_cell.angle_alpha   90.00
_cell.angle_beta   90.00
_cell.angle_gamma   90.00
#
_symmetry.space_group_name_H-M   'P 1'
#
loop_
_entity.id
_entity.type
_entity.pdbx_description
1 polymer ?
#
loop_
_entity_poly.entity_id
_entity_poly.type
_entity_poly.pdbx_seq_one_letter_code
_entity_poly.pdbx_strand_id
1 'polypeptide(L)'
;MAGLCKDAEISEDDVFLMAVAGNTAMTHLFLGLPPQHIIREPYIPVVNFPNTVTAKDLGIRIRGTARIFIFPNVGSYFGGDLISGIIYSGLHDREDVAILVDVGTNAEVVLGNRDWLVACAGAAGPALEGGVSKIGMTAKPGVIDRIFIDPSTGEFDLHTIDERPPRGICGSGMIDLMAQLFLAGMVDIQGKLVPEKCGSRLRETDGIRRIVIVGENASATGAELSISQVDIDSLIRSKAAMYTILATITRYVGVTFADLSKFFVAGTFGSFINPRSAITIGMIPDLLETTYRSLGNSSLGGVAMVLISRDALDAAAAVRDRITYLELNVNQEFMNRFSAAKFLPHTDPSLFPSVRRMVL
;
A
#
# COMPACT_ATOMS: atom_id res chain seq x y z
N MET A 1 18.72 -17.81 6.61
CA MET A 1 18.61 -19.19 6.10
C MET A 1 18.82 -20.22 7.20
N ALA A 2 19.99 -20.24 7.85
CA ALA A 2 20.30 -21.14 8.98
C ALA A 2 19.17 -21.31 10.01
N GLY A 3 18.55 -20.22 10.48
CA GLY A 3 17.43 -20.28 11.42
C GLY A 3 16.22 -21.05 10.88
N LEU A 4 15.80 -20.75 9.64
CA LEU A 4 14.67 -21.44 8.99
C LEU A 4 14.98 -22.93 8.73
N CYS A 5 16.21 -23.27 8.34
CA CYS A 5 16.61 -24.67 8.13
C CYS A 5 16.61 -25.44 9.46
N LYS A 6 17.06 -24.82 10.55
CA LYS A 6 17.00 -25.39 11.89
C LYS A 6 15.56 -25.62 12.35
N ASP A 7 14.68 -24.65 12.17
CA ASP A 7 13.27 -24.75 12.56
C ASP A 7 12.53 -25.83 11.75
N ALA A 8 12.95 -26.06 10.50
CA ALA A 8 12.41 -27.09 9.62
C ALA A 8 13.14 -28.45 9.73
N GLU A 9 14.13 -28.58 10.62
CA GLU A 9 14.94 -29.80 10.80
C GLU A 9 15.63 -30.32 9.52
N ILE A 10 16.09 -29.42 8.65
CA ILE A 10 16.82 -29.74 7.41
C ILE A 10 18.22 -29.12 7.39
N SER A 11 19.12 -29.67 6.57
CA SER A 11 20.43 -29.07 6.29
C SER A 11 20.31 -27.90 5.31
N GLU A 12 21.22 -26.92 5.40
CA GLU A 12 21.35 -25.88 4.36
C GLU A 12 21.67 -26.49 2.97
N ASP A 13 22.29 -27.67 2.95
CA ASP A 13 22.55 -28.43 1.72
C ASP A 13 21.29 -29.11 1.17
N ASP A 14 20.19 -29.19 1.91
CA ASP A 14 18.92 -29.75 1.41
C ASP A 14 18.10 -28.72 0.61
N VAL A 15 18.58 -27.48 0.50
CA VAL A 15 17.93 -26.41 -0.27
C VAL A 15 18.49 -26.39 -1.70
N PHE A 16 17.70 -26.89 -2.66
CA PHE A 16 18.08 -27.00 -4.08
C PHE A 16 17.67 -25.79 -4.94
N LEU A 17 16.61 -25.10 -4.54
CA LEU A 17 16.01 -24.00 -5.27
C LEU A 17 15.73 -22.84 -4.32
N MET A 18 15.94 -21.62 -4.81
CA MET A 18 15.55 -20.38 -4.14
C MET A 18 14.95 -19.46 -5.21
N ALA A 19 13.94 -18.68 -4.84
CA ALA A 19 13.40 -17.64 -5.69
C ALA A 19 13.40 -16.32 -4.91
N VAL A 20 13.69 -15.22 -5.60
CA VAL A 20 13.83 -13.89 -4.99
C VAL A 20 13.07 -12.87 -5.83
N ALA A 21 12.23 -12.10 -5.16
CA ALA A 21 11.51 -10.97 -5.73
C ALA A 21 11.76 -9.72 -4.88
N GLY A 22 11.85 -8.58 -5.55
CA GLY A 22 12.08 -7.27 -4.94
C GLY A 22 12.13 -6.21 -6.01
N ASN A 23 11.97 -4.94 -5.62
CA ASN A 23 12.10 -3.83 -6.56
C ASN A 23 13.47 -3.82 -7.24
N THR A 24 13.57 -3.13 -8.38
CA THR A 24 14.78 -3.13 -9.21
C THR A 24 16.04 -2.77 -8.42
N ALA A 25 15.97 -1.80 -7.50
CA ALA A 25 17.11 -1.42 -6.67
C ALA A 25 17.55 -2.56 -5.74
N MET A 26 16.61 -3.23 -5.07
CA MET A 26 16.89 -4.38 -4.22
C MET A 26 17.46 -5.56 -5.02
N THR A 27 16.98 -5.79 -6.25
CA THR A 27 17.56 -6.79 -7.15
C THR A 27 19.04 -6.50 -7.43
N HIS A 28 19.38 -5.23 -7.70
CA HIS A 28 20.76 -4.84 -8.00
C HIS A 28 21.67 -5.00 -6.78
N LEU A 29 21.23 -4.54 -5.61
CA LEU A 29 21.99 -4.71 -4.38
C LEU A 29 22.20 -6.19 -4.03
N PHE A 30 21.17 -7.02 -4.20
CA PHE A 30 21.24 -8.47 -3.98
C PHE A 30 22.26 -9.14 -4.93
N LEU A 31 22.33 -8.68 -6.17
CA LEU A 31 23.27 -9.18 -7.19
C LEU A 31 24.68 -8.55 -7.11
N GLY A 32 24.91 -7.60 -6.20
CA GLY A 32 26.16 -6.84 -6.14
C GLY A 32 26.39 -5.90 -7.35
N LEU A 33 25.32 -5.52 -8.06
CA LEU A 33 25.37 -4.62 -9.21
C LEU A 33 25.24 -3.15 -8.78
N PRO A 34 25.90 -2.20 -9.47
CA PRO A 34 25.87 -0.78 -9.10
C PRO A 34 24.48 -0.15 -9.41
N PRO A 35 23.74 0.38 -8.42
CA PRO A 35 22.40 0.93 -8.62
C PRO A 35 22.39 2.41 -9.05
N GLN A 36 23.56 3.04 -9.23
CA GLN A 36 23.72 4.50 -9.34
C GLN A 36 22.94 5.17 -10.49
N HIS A 37 22.65 4.43 -11.57
CA HIS A 37 21.91 4.96 -12.74
C HIS A 37 20.39 4.77 -12.63
N ILE A 38 19.90 3.98 -11.66
CA ILE A 38 18.46 3.75 -11.44
C ILE A 38 17.75 5.08 -11.12
N ILE A 39 18.41 5.94 -10.34
CA ILE A 39 17.87 7.23 -9.86
C ILE A 39 18.28 8.44 -10.72
N ARG A 40 19.01 8.22 -11.82
CA ARG A 40 19.52 9.29 -12.68
C ARG A 40 18.88 9.16 -14.05
N GLU A 41 18.26 10.23 -14.54
CA GLU A 41 17.74 10.28 -15.90
C GLU A 41 18.81 9.78 -16.91
N PRO A 42 18.48 8.86 -17.83
CA PRO A 42 17.13 8.38 -18.19
C PRO A 42 16.62 7.15 -17.41
N TYR A 43 17.07 6.95 -16.17
CA TYR A 43 16.59 5.94 -15.22
C TYR A 43 16.78 4.51 -15.77
N ILE A 44 18.04 4.16 -16.06
CA ILE A 44 18.37 2.87 -16.69
C ILE A 44 19.03 1.94 -15.66
N PRO A 45 18.41 0.79 -15.33
CA PRO A 45 19.05 -0.25 -14.53
C PRO A 45 20.14 -0.98 -15.33
N VAL A 46 21.09 -1.62 -14.62
CA VAL A 46 22.12 -2.47 -15.24
C VAL A 46 21.48 -3.70 -15.90
N VAL A 47 20.48 -4.29 -15.25
CA VAL A 47 19.78 -5.48 -15.74
C VAL A 47 18.30 -5.46 -15.39
N ASN A 48 17.46 -5.84 -16.35
CA ASN A 48 16.04 -6.08 -16.15
C ASN A 48 15.68 -7.58 -16.15
N PHE A 49 16.54 -8.44 -16.70
CA PHE A 49 16.32 -9.88 -16.70
C PHE A 49 17.56 -10.62 -16.22
N PRO A 50 17.78 -10.69 -14.89
CA PRO A 50 18.95 -11.36 -14.31
C PRO A 50 18.91 -12.88 -14.46
N ASN A 51 17.73 -13.46 -14.73
CA ASN A 51 17.51 -14.89 -14.93
C ASN A 51 17.92 -15.71 -13.68
N THR A 52 18.48 -16.90 -13.89
CA THR A 52 18.84 -17.84 -12.82
C THR A 52 20.35 -17.85 -12.59
N VAL A 53 20.78 -17.68 -11.34
CA VAL A 53 22.18 -17.76 -10.90
C VAL A 53 22.39 -18.94 -9.95
N THR A 54 23.63 -19.25 -9.59
CA THR A 54 23.89 -20.27 -8.56
C THR A 54 24.08 -19.64 -7.19
N ALA A 55 23.77 -20.38 -6.12
CA ALA A 55 24.00 -19.91 -4.75
C ALA A 55 25.47 -19.58 -4.49
N LYS A 56 26.39 -20.33 -5.10
CA LYS A 56 27.83 -20.09 -5.03
C LYS A 56 28.21 -18.71 -5.58
N ASP A 57 27.61 -18.29 -6.70
CA ASP A 57 27.93 -16.99 -7.32
C ASP A 57 27.52 -15.80 -6.43
N LEU A 58 26.46 -15.97 -5.62
CA LEU A 58 25.97 -14.95 -4.69
C LEU A 58 26.52 -15.09 -3.26
N GLY A 59 27.36 -16.09 -3.00
CA GLY A 59 27.87 -16.36 -1.65
C GLY A 59 26.79 -16.75 -0.64
N ILE A 60 25.65 -17.29 -1.09
CA ILE A 60 24.55 -17.70 -0.23
C ILE A 60 24.84 -19.10 0.32
N ARG A 61 24.72 -19.25 1.64
CA ARG A 61 24.97 -20.50 2.37
C ARG A 61 23.75 -21.43 2.27
N ILE A 62 23.68 -22.09 1.13
CA ILE A 62 22.86 -23.27 0.82
C ILE A 62 23.70 -24.18 -0.08
N ARG A 63 23.15 -25.29 -0.57
CA ARG A 63 23.84 -26.13 -1.55
C ARG A 63 24.45 -25.29 -2.67
N GLY A 64 25.76 -25.42 -2.90
CA GLY A 64 26.47 -24.55 -3.85
C GLY A 64 25.96 -24.62 -5.30
N THR A 65 25.37 -25.75 -5.71
CA THR A 65 24.72 -25.94 -7.02
C THR A 65 23.26 -25.52 -7.06
N ALA A 66 22.70 -25.04 -5.95
CA ALA A 66 21.32 -24.57 -5.89
C ALA A 66 21.10 -23.43 -6.88
N ARG A 67 19.94 -23.47 -7.53
CA ARG A 67 19.54 -22.47 -8.52
C ARG A 67 18.72 -21.39 -7.83
N ILE A 68 19.09 -20.14 -8.07
CA ILE A 68 18.40 -18.97 -7.53
C ILE A 68 17.74 -18.26 -8.70
N PHE A 69 16.42 -18.40 -8.79
CA PHE A 69 15.61 -17.64 -9.73
C PHE A 69 15.39 -16.23 -9.19
N ILE A 70 15.68 -15.23 -10.01
CA ILE A 70 15.48 -13.83 -9.67
C ILE A 70 14.42 -13.29 -10.61
N PHE A 71 13.34 -12.76 -10.05
CA PHE A 71 12.24 -12.23 -10.85
C PHE A 71 12.73 -11.11 -11.79
N PRO A 72 12.15 -10.99 -13.00
CA PRO A 72 12.41 -9.88 -13.89
C PRO A 72 12.04 -8.53 -13.28
N ASN A 73 12.63 -7.47 -13.82
CA ASN A 73 12.24 -6.08 -13.59
C ASN A 73 11.77 -5.45 -14.92
N VAL A 74 11.05 -4.33 -14.81
CA VAL A 74 10.65 -3.44 -15.91
C VAL A 74 11.10 -2.01 -15.59
N GLY A 75 12.30 -1.65 -16.04
CA GLY A 75 12.85 -0.32 -15.79
C GLY A 75 13.25 -0.11 -14.32
N SER A 76 13.40 1.15 -13.92
CA SER A 76 13.95 1.51 -12.61
C SER A 76 13.02 1.32 -11.42
N TYR A 77 11.71 1.50 -11.63
CA TYR A 77 10.74 1.65 -10.53
C TYR A 77 9.64 0.59 -10.55
N PHE A 78 9.72 -0.38 -11.45
CA PHE A 78 8.81 -1.51 -11.49
C PHE A 78 9.62 -2.81 -11.44
N GLY A 79 9.66 -3.46 -10.28
CA GLY A 79 10.54 -4.61 -10.08
C GLY A 79 9.84 -5.96 -10.01
N GLY A 80 10.62 -6.97 -9.66
CA GLY A 80 10.20 -8.36 -9.61
C GLY A 80 9.21 -8.67 -8.49
N ASP A 81 9.16 -7.85 -7.45
CA ASP A 81 8.10 -7.88 -6.44
C ASP A 81 6.71 -7.69 -7.04
N LEU A 82 6.55 -6.73 -7.97
CA LEU A 82 5.27 -6.46 -8.62
C LEU A 82 4.92 -7.53 -9.65
N ILE A 83 5.91 -8.03 -10.41
CA ILE A 83 5.69 -9.15 -11.33
C ILE A 83 5.24 -10.39 -10.55
N SER A 84 5.88 -10.66 -9.42
CA SER A 84 5.48 -11.72 -8.49
C SER A 84 4.05 -11.50 -7.98
N GLY A 85 3.68 -10.27 -7.60
CA GLY A 85 2.32 -9.92 -7.20
C GLY A 85 1.28 -10.08 -8.31
N ILE A 86 1.61 -9.77 -9.57
CA ILE A 86 0.74 -9.99 -10.74
C ILE A 86 0.47 -11.50 -10.93
N ILE A 87 1.50 -12.33 -10.74
CA ILE A 87 1.35 -13.78 -10.82
C ILE A 87 0.45 -14.29 -9.70
N TYR A 88 0.74 -13.87 -8.46
CA TYR A 88 0.00 -14.30 -7.28
C TYR A 88 -1.48 -13.90 -7.31
N SER A 89 -1.78 -12.70 -7.79
CA SER A 89 -3.15 -12.20 -7.94
C SER A 89 -3.94 -12.90 -9.06
N GLY A 90 -3.25 -13.54 -10.01
CA GLY A 90 -3.82 -14.08 -11.23
C GLY A 90 -4.28 -13.01 -12.23
N LEU A 91 -3.93 -11.72 -12.02
CA LEU A 91 -4.37 -10.60 -12.86
C LEU A 91 -4.07 -10.83 -14.35
N HIS A 92 -2.89 -11.36 -14.64
CA HIS A 92 -2.38 -11.63 -15.99
C HIS A 92 -3.09 -12.77 -16.75
N ASP A 93 -4.03 -13.47 -16.12
CA ASP A 93 -4.81 -14.56 -16.71
C ASP A 93 -6.32 -14.26 -16.74
N ARG A 94 -6.75 -13.11 -16.19
CA ARG A 94 -8.18 -12.73 -16.19
C ARG A 94 -8.63 -12.23 -17.56
N GLU A 95 -9.89 -12.51 -17.91
CA GLU A 95 -10.53 -11.88 -19.08
C GLU A 95 -10.98 -10.46 -18.75
N ASP A 96 -11.67 -10.33 -17.60
CA ASP A 96 -12.16 -9.05 -17.11
C ASP A 96 -11.02 -8.13 -16.63
N VAL A 97 -11.21 -6.83 -16.81
CA VAL A 97 -10.30 -5.81 -16.28
C VAL A 97 -10.31 -5.87 -14.76
N ALA A 98 -9.12 -5.86 -14.17
CA ALA A 98 -8.90 -5.75 -12.74
C ALA A 98 -7.69 -4.87 -12.46
N ILE A 99 -7.56 -4.46 -11.21
CA ILE A 99 -6.46 -3.62 -10.74
C ILE A 99 -5.79 -4.29 -9.55
N LEU A 100 -4.46 -4.23 -9.50
CA LEU A 100 -3.63 -4.60 -8.38
C LEU A 100 -2.93 -3.35 -7.88
N VAL A 101 -3.05 -3.08 -6.59
CA VAL A 101 -2.38 -1.99 -5.90
C VAL A 101 -1.53 -2.58 -4.80
N ASP A 102 -0.21 -2.45 -4.92
CA ASP A 102 0.70 -2.69 -3.80
C ASP A 102 0.87 -1.38 -3.03
N VAL A 103 0.50 -1.41 -1.75
CA VAL A 103 0.57 -0.23 -0.88
C VAL A 103 1.74 -0.40 0.07
N GLY A 104 2.83 0.30 -0.24
CA GLY A 104 3.98 0.51 0.62
C GLY A 104 4.31 2.00 0.76
N THR A 105 5.61 2.33 0.81
CA THR A 105 6.09 3.73 0.81
C THR A 105 5.66 4.44 -0.47
N ASN A 106 5.69 3.69 -1.56
CA ASN A 106 5.13 4.05 -2.85
C ASN A 106 3.80 3.30 -3.04
N ALA A 107 2.99 3.81 -3.95
CA ALA A 107 1.89 3.06 -4.51
C ALA A 107 2.29 2.58 -5.90
N GLU A 108 2.41 1.27 -6.04
CA GLU A 108 2.61 0.63 -7.32
C GLU A 108 1.31 0.00 -7.78
N VAL A 109 0.89 0.35 -8.98
CA VAL A 109 -0.42 0.00 -9.52
C VAL A 109 -0.27 -0.71 -10.85
N VAL A 110 -0.99 -1.81 -11.01
CA VAL A 110 -1.10 -2.56 -12.26
C VAL A 110 -2.57 -2.68 -12.61
N LEU A 111 -2.92 -2.27 -13.83
CA LEU A 111 -4.26 -2.33 -14.38
C LEU A 111 -4.23 -3.16 -15.66
N GLY A 112 -5.21 -4.05 -15.82
CA GLY A 112 -5.38 -4.76 -17.07
C GLY A 112 -6.03 -6.12 -16.92
N ASN A 113 -5.66 -7.02 -17.81
CA ASN A 113 -6.18 -8.37 -17.94
C ASN A 113 -5.14 -9.27 -18.63
N ARG A 114 -5.56 -10.39 -19.21
CA ARG A 114 -4.67 -11.31 -19.93
C ARG A 114 -4.07 -10.74 -21.22
N ASP A 115 -4.75 -9.80 -21.87
CA ASP A 115 -4.36 -9.27 -23.17
C ASP A 115 -3.40 -8.09 -23.05
N TRP A 116 -3.57 -7.25 -22.02
CA TRP A 116 -2.75 -6.06 -21.81
C TRP A 116 -2.56 -5.78 -20.32
N LEU A 117 -1.40 -5.22 -19.97
CA LEU A 117 -1.09 -4.76 -18.62
C LEU A 117 -0.45 -3.37 -18.72
N VAL A 118 -1.01 -2.40 -18.00
CA VAL A 118 -0.40 -1.09 -17.79
C VAL A 118 -0.05 -0.95 -16.33
N ALA A 119 1.13 -0.42 -16.04
CA ALA A 119 1.59 -0.23 -14.69
C ALA A 119 2.12 1.18 -14.47
N CYS A 120 2.02 1.67 -13.24
CA CYS A 120 2.70 2.88 -12.82
C CYS A 120 3.14 2.77 -11.36
N ALA A 121 4.12 3.57 -10.99
CA ALA A 121 4.52 3.77 -9.59
C ALA A 121 4.43 5.26 -9.27
N GLY A 122 3.89 5.60 -8.10
CA GLY A 122 3.79 6.98 -7.64
C GLY A 122 4.01 7.08 -6.14
N ALA A 123 4.48 8.24 -5.69
CA ALA A 123 4.61 8.51 -4.27
C ALA A 123 3.22 8.69 -3.65
N ALA A 124 2.71 7.66 -2.95
CA ALA A 124 1.51 7.79 -2.13
C ALA A 124 1.78 8.54 -0.82
N GLY A 125 3.04 8.72 -0.43
CA GLY A 125 3.44 9.50 0.74
C GLY A 125 3.51 8.68 2.04
N PRO A 126 4.38 9.07 3.00
CA PRO A 126 4.74 8.23 4.14
C PRO A 126 3.66 8.12 5.24
N ALA A 127 2.48 8.72 5.05
CA ALA A 127 1.47 8.81 6.12
C ALA A 127 0.92 7.46 6.59
N LEU A 128 1.12 6.43 5.78
CA LEU A 128 0.53 5.10 5.95
C LEU A 128 1.51 4.08 6.54
N GLU A 129 2.81 4.36 6.56
CA GLU A 129 3.86 3.42 7.00
C GLU A 129 4.53 3.79 8.34
N GLY A 130 3.90 4.67 9.14
CA GLY A 130 4.36 4.99 10.50
C GLY A 130 5.44 6.07 10.58
N GLY A 131 5.73 6.78 9.49
CA GLY A 131 6.75 7.84 9.46
C GLY A 131 6.24 9.28 9.64
N VAL A 132 4.92 9.49 9.75
CA VAL A 132 4.33 10.85 9.68
C VAL A 132 3.77 11.33 11.00
N SER A 133 3.04 10.49 11.73
CA SER A 133 2.49 10.86 13.03
C SER A 133 3.41 10.43 14.16
N LYS A 134 3.50 11.27 15.20
CA LYS A 134 4.26 10.98 16.43
C LYS A 134 3.84 9.66 17.09
N ILE A 135 2.59 9.25 16.92
CA ILE A 135 2.05 8.00 17.48
C ILE A 135 1.91 6.89 16.44
N GLY A 136 2.30 7.14 15.18
CA GLY A 136 2.25 6.18 14.09
C GLY A 136 3.25 5.06 14.28
N MET A 137 2.81 3.81 14.11
CA MET A 137 3.68 2.63 14.25
C MET A 137 3.17 1.42 13.46
N THR A 138 4.06 0.48 13.18
CA THR A 138 3.69 -0.79 12.51
C THR A 138 2.73 -1.61 13.39
N ALA A 139 1.81 -2.34 12.75
CA ALA A 139 0.85 -3.23 13.41
C ALA A 139 1.55 -4.25 14.33
N LYS A 140 1.37 -4.09 15.65
CA LYS A 140 1.97 -4.89 16.73
C LYS A 140 1.05 -4.86 17.96
N PRO A 141 1.26 -5.72 18.97
CA PRO A 141 0.43 -5.72 20.18
C PRO A 141 0.34 -4.34 20.85
N GLY A 142 -0.88 -3.90 21.15
CA GLY A 142 -1.20 -2.59 21.75
C GLY A 142 -1.29 -1.43 20.76
N VAL A 143 -1.14 -1.69 19.47
CA VAL A 143 -1.33 -0.68 18.42
C VAL A 143 -2.79 -0.66 18.00
N ILE A 144 -3.37 0.54 17.92
CA ILE A 144 -4.74 0.77 17.48
C ILE A 144 -4.82 0.52 15.97
N ASP A 145 -5.69 -0.39 15.57
CA ASP A 145 -5.92 -0.81 14.18
C ASP A 145 -7.33 -0.56 13.67
N ARG A 146 -8.30 -0.37 14.57
CA ARG A 146 -9.69 -0.02 14.23
C ARG A 146 -10.25 0.98 15.23
N ILE A 147 -11.04 1.92 14.71
CA ILE A 147 -11.65 3.00 15.48
C ILE A 147 -13.09 3.17 15.02
N PHE A 148 -13.99 3.32 15.98
CA PHE A 148 -15.38 3.69 15.77
C PHE A 148 -15.71 4.91 16.63
N ILE A 149 -16.42 5.89 16.07
CA ILE A 149 -16.93 7.03 16.83
C ILE A 149 -18.44 6.91 16.87
N ASP A 150 -19.00 6.78 18.07
CA ASP A 150 -20.45 6.71 18.22
C ASP A 150 -21.07 8.05 17.77
N PRO A 151 -21.99 8.05 16.79
CA PRO A 151 -22.55 9.29 16.24
C PRO A 151 -23.48 10.02 17.22
N SER A 152 -23.98 9.34 18.25
CA SER A 152 -24.89 9.91 19.25
C SER A 152 -24.15 10.50 20.46
N THR A 153 -23.05 9.88 20.89
CA THR A 153 -22.28 10.31 22.08
C THR A 153 -20.98 11.02 21.73
N GLY A 154 -20.41 10.76 20.55
CA GLY A 154 -19.07 11.19 20.18
C GLY A 154 -17.95 10.44 20.92
N GLU A 155 -18.28 9.32 21.57
CA GLU A 155 -17.29 8.46 22.24
C GLU A 155 -16.48 7.64 21.24
N PHE A 156 -15.22 7.41 21.57
CA PHE A 156 -14.26 6.71 20.73
C PHE A 156 -14.14 5.28 21.24
N ASP A 157 -14.58 4.32 20.45
CA ASP A 157 -14.36 2.91 20.67
C ASP A 157 -13.14 2.46 19.84
N LEU A 158 -12.18 1.83 20.51
CA LEU A 158 -10.85 1.54 19.97
C LEU A 158 -10.57 0.06 20.13
N HIS A 159 -10.23 -0.61 19.04
CA HIS A 159 -9.65 -1.94 19.09
C HIS A 159 -8.12 -1.83 19.00
N THR A 160 -7.42 -2.67 19.76
CA THR A 160 -5.97 -2.78 19.72
C THR A 160 -5.58 -4.21 19.44
N ILE A 161 -4.48 -4.39 18.70
CA ILE A 161 -3.96 -5.72 18.41
C ILE A 161 -3.58 -6.41 19.74
N ASP A 162 -4.00 -7.67 19.89
CA ASP A 162 -3.87 -8.49 21.11
C ASP A 162 -4.55 -7.91 22.37
N GLU A 163 -5.48 -6.95 22.21
CA GLU A 163 -6.24 -6.35 23.31
C GLU A 163 -5.34 -5.79 24.43
N ARG A 164 -4.21 -5.20 24.05
CA ARG A 164 -3.23 -4.60 24.97
C ARG A 164 -3.46 -3.10 25.12
N PRO A 165 -3.06 -2.48 26.24
CA PRO A 165 -3.19 -1.04 26.42
C PRO A 165 -2.60 -0.25 25.23
N PRO A 166 -3.34 0.76 24.72
CA PRO A 166 -2.98 1.47 23.50
C PRO A 166 -1.67 2.24 23.66
N ARG A 167 -0.77 2.05 22.71
CA ARG A 167 0.56 2.70 22.69
C ARG A 167 0.86 3.48 21.42
N GLY A 168 -0.05 3.43 20.44
CA GLY A 168 0.05 4.13 19.17
C GLY A 168 -1.00 3.63 18.20
N ILE A 169 -0.86 4.00 16.93
CA ILE A 169 -1.84 3.73 15.87
C ILE A 169 -1.12 3.23 14.61
N CYS A 170 -1.70 2.22 13.96
CA CYS A 170 -1.18 1.74 12.69
C CYS A 170 -1.84 2.46 11.52
N GLY A 171 -1.33 2.19 10.32
CA GLY A 171 -1.81 2.84 9.13
C GLY A 171 -3.31 2.59 8.83
N SER A 172 -3.82 1.35 9.03
CA SER A 172 -5.25 1.08 8.87
C SER A 172 -6.08 1.83 9.91
N GLY A 173 -5.59 1.89 11.16
CA GLY A 173 -6.20 2.69 12.23
C GLY A 173 -6.25 4.18 11.89
N MET A 174 -5.22 4.72 11.22
CA MET A 174 -5.22 6.13 10.76
C MET A 174 -6.29 6.39 9.69
N ILE A 175 -6.50 5.46 8.76
CA ILE A 175 -7.59 5.55 7.77
C ILE A 175 -8.95 5.50 8.47
N ASP A 176 -9.15 4.54 9.37
CA ASP A 176 -10.39 4.37 10.13
C ASP A 176 -10.69 5.63 10.96
N LEU A 177 -9.70 6.13 11.71
CA LEU A 177 -9.83 7.37 12.47
C LEU A 177 -10.29 8.52 11.58
N MET A 178 -9.62 8.72 10.45
CA MET A 178 -9.93 9.84 9.56
C MET A 178 -11.34 9.73 8.98
N ALA A 179 -11.76 8.51 8.61
CA ALA A 179 -13.12 8.24 8.15
C ALA A 179 -14.14 8.58 9.25
N GLN A 180 -13.93 8.12 10.48
CA GLN A 180 -14.83 8.37 11.59
C GLN A 180 -14.89 9.85 11.98
N LEU A 181 -13.75 10.55 12.02
CA LEU A 181 -13.70 11.99 12.29
C LEU A 181 -14.47 12.80 11.25
N PHE A 182 -14.35 12.40 9.98
CA PHE A 182 -15.10 13.03 8.89
C PHE A 182 -16.61 12.79 9.03
N LEU A 183 -17.02 11.54 9.26
CA LEU A 183 -18.44 11.18 9.44
C LEU A 183 -19.06 11.85 10.68
N ALA A 184 -18.29 12.00 11.76
CA ALA A 184 -18.73 12.70 12.98
C ALA A 184 -18.73 14.24 12.83
N GLY A 185 -18.27 14.78 11.70
CA GLY A 185 -18.11 16.22 11.47
C GLY A 185 -17.04 16.88 12.33
N MET A 186 -16.19 16.09 13.01
CA MET A 186 -15.02 16.59 13.76
C MET A 186 -13.92 17.10 12.82
N VAL A 187 -13.94 16.64 11.57
CA VAL A 187 -13.10 17.13 10.49
C VAL A 187 -13.98 17.55 9.31
N ASP A 188 -13.72 18.73 8.75
CA ASP A 188 -14.43 19.22 7.56
C ASP A 188 -13.90 18.59 6.26
N ILE A 189 -14.51 18.96 5.13
CA ILE A 189 -14.12 18.47 3.80
C ILE A 189 -12.67 18.83 3.41
N GLN A 190 -12.04 19.82 4.04
CA GLN A 190 -10.65 20.22 3.78
C GLN A 190 -9.66 19.49 4.70
N GLY A 191 -10.15 18.64 5.60
CA GLY A 191 -9.32 17.98 6.60
C GLY A 191 -9.06 18.84 7.83
N LYS A 192 -9.79 19.95 8.06
CA LYS A 192 -9.58 20.80 9.24
C LYS A 192 -10.40 20.35 10.42
N LEU A 193 -9.76 20.30 11.59
CA LEU A 193 -10.42 20.02 12.87
C LEU A 193 -11.43 21.12 13.21
N VAL A 194 -12.68 20.72 13.45
CA VAL A 194 -13.83 21.57 13.77
C VAL A 194 -13.98 21.67 15.30
N PRO A 195 -13.59 22.80 15.93
CA PRO A 195 -13.53 22.91 17.40
C PRO A 195 -14.84 22.61 18.11
N GLU A 196 -15.95 23.08 17.54
CA GLU A 196 -17.29 22.94 18.10
C GLU A 196 -17.73 21.47 18.18
N LYS A 197 -17.16 20.62 17.32
CA LYS A 197 -17.47 19.18 17.24
C LYS A 197 -16.46 18.33 18.02
N CYS A 198 -15.22 18.78 18.15
CA CYS A 198 -14.17 18.07 18.89
C CYS A 198 -14.27 18.26 20.42
N GLY A 199 -14.85 19.36 20.88
CA GLY A 199 -15.08 19.63 22.31
C GLY A 199 -13.83 19.45 23.18
N SER A 200 -13.97 18.72 24.28
CA SER A 200 -12.90 18.50 25.26
C SER A 200 -11.75 17.62 24.77
N ARG A 201 -11.84 17.00 23.58
CA ARG A 201 -10.74 16.24 22.97
C ARG A 201 -9.78 17.12 22.17
N LEU A 202 -10.17 18.35 21.84
CA LEU A 202 -9.29 19.27 21.14
C LEU A 202 -8.27 19.84 22.12
N ARG A 203 -7.00 19.83 21.69
CA ARG A 203 -5.88 20.51 22.34
C ARG A 203 -5.25 21.43 21.33
N GLU A 204 -4.68 22.53 21.81
CA GLU A 204 -3.86 23.41 20.99
C GLU A 204 -2.52 23.60 21.69
N THR A 205 -1.42 23.33 20.98
CA THR A 205 -0.06 23.52 21.49
C THR A 205 0.79 24.07 20.37
N ASP A 206 1.43 25.22 20.62
CA ASP A 206 2.23 25.98 19.65
C ASP A 206 1.44 26.37 18.38
N GLY A 207 0.16 26.72 18.54
CA GLY A 207 -0.74 27.06 17.43
C GLY A 207 -1.15 25.87 16.55
N ILE A 208 -0.78 24.64 16.93
CA ILE A 208 -1.16 23.42 16.23
C ILE A 208 -2.27 22.72 17.01
N ARG A 209 -3.44 22.62 16.39
CA ARG A 209 -4.57 21.84 16.88
C ARG A 209 -4.27 20.34 16.82
N ARG A 210 -4.67 19.62 17.87
CA ARG A 210 -4.53 18.17 18.01
C ARG A 210 -5.80 17.59 18.61
N ILE A 211 -6.22 16.42 18.13
CA ILE A 211 -7.32 15.68 18.71
C ILE A 211 -6.78 14.51 19.53
N VAL A 212 -7.21 14.43 20.80
CA VAL A 212 -6.83 13.36 21.73
C VAL A 212 -7.69 12.13 21.45
N ILE A 213 -7.02 11.04 21.07
CA ILE A 213 -7.62 9.74 20.80
C ILE A 213 -7.71 8.96 22.11
N VAL A 214 -6.59 8.90 22.85
CA VAL A 214 -6.48 8.21 24.14
C VAL A 214 -5.88 9.17 25.16
N GLY A 215 -6.54 9.30 26.32
CA GLY A 215 -6.03 10.07 27.45
C GLY A 215 -4.83 9.38 28.13
N GLU A 216 -4.03 10.16 28.86
CA GLU A 216 -2.80 9.71 29.52
C GLU A 216 -2.96 8.43 30.36
N ASN A 217 -3.99 8.38 31.21
CA ASN A 217 -4.25 7.25 32.11
C ASN A 217 -4.56 5.92 31.40
N ALA A 218 -5.07 5.98 30.17
CA ALA A 218 -5.41 4.80 29.38
C ALA A 218 -4.30 4.40 28.40
N SER A 219 -3.27 5.23 28.23
CA SER A 219 -2.15 4.93 27.34
C SER A 219 -1.06 4.13 28.03
N ALA A 220 -0.53 3.13 27.32
CA ALA A 220 0.67 2.40 27.77
C ALA A 220 1.96 3.24 27.73
N THR A 221 1.92 4.43 27.11
CA THR A 221 3.07 5.33 27.02
C THR A 221 3.21 6.26 28.22
N GLY A 222 2.17 6.38 29.06
CA GLY A 222 2.10 7.40 30.10
C GLY A 222 1.94 8.82 29.54
N ALA A 223 1.50 8.96 28.29
CA ALA A 223 1.22 10.25 27.65
C ALA A 223 -0.06 10.15 26.80
N GLU A 224 -0.72 11.29 26.53
CA GLU A 224 -1.86 11.33 25.62
C GLU A 224 -1.47 10.86 24.20
N LEU A 225 -2.27 9.98 23.62
CA LEU A 225 -2.16 9.65 22.19
C LEU A 225 -3.04 10.60 21.40
N SER A 226 -2.42 11.50 20.63
CA SER A 226 -3.12 12.51 19.85
C SER A 226 -2.63 12.60 18.41
N ILE A 227 -3.52 13.02 17.53
CA ILE A 227 -3.25 13.30 16.11
C ILE A 227 -3.34 14.79 15.88
N SER A 228 -2.33 15.35 15.22
CA SER A 228 -2.26 16.78 14.91
C SER A 228 -2.87 17.15 13.57
N GLN A 229 -3.16 18.44 13.37
CA GLN A 229 -3.56 18.96 12.07
C GLN A 229 -2.51 18.67 10.97
N VAL A 230 -1.22 18.65 11.33
CA VAL A 230 -0.12 18.33 10.38
C VAL A 230 -0.20 16.87 9.93
N ASP A 231 -0.54 15.96 10.84
CA ASP A 231 -0.73 14.54 10.54
C ASP A 231 -1.93 14.34 9.61
N ILE A 232 -3.05 15.01 9.91
CA ILE A 232 -4.25 15.00 9.06
C ILE A 232 -3.94 15.55 7.67
N ASP A 233 -3.28 16.71 7.58
CA ASP A 233 -2.90 17.32 6.29
C ASP A 233 -2.00 16.37 5.47
N SER A 234 -1.14 15.59 6.13
CA SER A 234 -0.29 14.58 5.49
C SER A 234 -1.07 13.35 5.00
N LEU A 235 -2.04 12.89 5.79
CA LEU A 235 -2.95 11.82 5.37
C LEU A 235 -3.82 12.26 4.19
N ILE A 236 -4.31 13.51 4.17
CA ILE A 236 -5.05 14.10 3.05
C ILE A 236 -4.20 14.11 1.77
N ARG A 237 -2.93 14.49 1.84
CA ARG A 237 -2.03 14.40 0.69
C ARG A 237 -1.85 12.96 0.23
N SER A 238 -1.70 12.04 1.17
CA SER A 238 -1.41 10.64 0.84
C SER A 238 -2.60 9.94 0.17
N LYS A 239 -3.80 10.15 0.72
CA LYS A 239 -5.03 9.64 0.10
C LYS A 239 -5.29 10.29 -1.26
N ALA A 240 -4.98 11.59 -1.41
CA ALA A 240 -5.17 12.31 -2.68
C ALA A 240 -4.23 11.77 -3.76
N ALA A 241 -2.97 11.47 -3.39
CA ALA A 241 -2.00 10.85 -4.28
C ALA A 241 -2.49 9.47 -4.74
N MET A 242 -2.90 8.60 -3.81
CA MET A 242 -3.44 7.28 -4.15
C MET A 242 -4.62 7.37 -5.12
N TYR A 243 -5.67 8.14 -4.79
CA TYR A 243 -6.82 8.30 -5.67
C TYR A 243 -6.43 8.83 -7.05
N THR A 244 -5.50 9.78 -7.10
CA THR A 244 -5.03 10.38 -8.36
C THR A 244 -4.27 9.37 -9.21
N ILE A 245 -3.43 8.54 -8.62
CA ILE A 245 -2.72 7.45 -9.33
C ILE A 245 -3.75 6.52 -9.98
N LEU A 246 -4.73 6.05 -9.19
CA LEU A 246 -5.80 5.15 -9.66
C LEU A 246 -6.65 5.79 -10.78
N ALA A 247 -7.01 7.06 -10.63
CA ALA A 247 -7.82 7.79 -11.62
C ALA A 247 -7.03 8.13 -12.90
N THR A 248 -5.71 8.25 -12.80
CA THR A 248 -4.83 8.55 -13.93
C THR A 248 -4.61 7.29 -14.77
N ILE A 249 -4.24 6.17 -14.14
CA ILE A 249 -3.97 4.93 -14.88
C ILE A 249 -5.22 4.37 -15.55
N THR A 250 -6.39 4.44 -14.91
CA THR A 250 -7.67 4.00 -15.51
C THR A 250 -8.05 4.82 -16.73
N ARG A 251 -7.98 6.15 -16.63
CA ARG A 251 -8.28 7.03 -17.77
C ARG A 251 -7.25 6.95 -18.88
N TYR A 252 -5.98 6.66 -18.58
CA TYR A 252 -4.94 6.49 -19.59
C TYR A 252 -5.29 5.40 -20.61
N VAL A 253 -5.96 4.33 -20.16
CA VAL A 253 -6.42 3.23 -21.01
C VAL A 253 -7.91 3.30 -21.37
N GLY A 254 -8.57 4.42 -21.06
CA GLY A 254 -9.97 4.65 -21.42
C GLY A 254 -10.99 3.83 -20.62
N VAL A 255 -10.62 3.26 -19.47
CA VAL A 255 -11.56 2.55 -18.58
C VAL A 255 -11.99 3.43 -17.42
N THR A 256 -13.14 3.10 -16.83
CA THR A 256 -13.66 3.72 -15.62
C THR A 256 -13.51 2.78 -14.43
N PHE A 257 -13.67 3.30 -13.20
CA PHE A 257 -13.68 2.45 -12.01
C PHE A 257 -14.83 1.44 -12.00
N ALA A 258 -15.95 1.74 -12.66
CA ALA A 258 -17.11 0.85 -12.75
C ALA A 258 -16.82 -0.39 -13.62
N ASP A 259 -15.82 -0.34 -14.49
CA ASP A 259 -15.40 -1.46 -15.35
C ASP A 259 -14.51 -2.47 -14.59
N LEU A 260 -14.09 -2.15 -13.36
CA LEU A 260 -13.22 -3.01 -12.56
C LEU A 260 -14.00 -4.18 -11.94
N SER A 261 -13.72 -5.39 -12.41
CA SER A 261 -14.28 -6.62 -11.83
C SER A 261 -13.71 -6.96 -10.46
N LYS A 262 -12.43 -6.62 -10.23
CA LYS A 262 -11.70 -6.86 -9.00
C LYS A 262 -10.68 -5.76 -8.72
N PHE A 263 -10.52 -5.47 -7.43
CA PHE A 263 -9.52 -4.57 -6.89
C PHE A 263 -8.68 -5.33 -5.88
N PHE A 264 -7.49 -5.77 -6.30
CA PHE A 264 -6.55 -6.45 -5.43
C PHE A 264 -5.72 -5.42 -4.66
N VAL A 265 -5.61 -5.62 -3.35
CA VAL A 265 -4.78 -4.79 -2.47
C VAL A 265 -3.69 -5.68 -1.88
N ALA A 266 -2.44 -5.33 -2.14
CA ALA A 266 -1.26 -5.99 -1.62
C ALA A 266 -0.48 -5.06 -0.68
N GLY A 267 0.54 -5.63 -0.04
CA GLY A 267 1.40 -4.93 0.89
C GLY A 267 0.95 -5.11 2.34
N THR A 268 1.91 -4.93 3.25
CA THR A 268 1.67 -5.09 4.70
C THR A 268 0.57 -4.15 5.18
N PHE A 269 0.51 -2.95 4.62
CA PHE A 269 -0.55 -1.99 4.90
C PHE A 269 -1.88 -2.41 4.28
N GLY A 270 -1.87 -2.74 2.98
CA GLY A 270 -3.04 -3.19 2.21
C GLY A 270 -3.82 -4.34 2.85
N SER A 271 -3.13 -5.18 3.61
CA SER A 271 -3.67 -6.38 4.25
C SER A 271 -4.78 -6.09 5.26
N PHE A 272 -4.76 -4.92 5.89
CA PHE A 272 -5.63 -4.56 7.02
C PHE A 272 -6.51 -3.34 6.73
N ILE A 273 -6.49 -2.79 5.51
CA ILE A 273 -7.33 -1.66 5.15
C ILE A 273 -8.80 -2.10 5.15
N ASN A 274 -9.64 -1.39 5.89
CA ASN A 274 -11.09 -1.45 5.71
C ASN A 274 -11.48 -0.67 4.43
N PRO A 275 -12.01 -1.33 3.38
CA PRO A 275 -12.40 -0.66 2.15
C PRO A 275 -13.41 0.46 2.40
N ARG A 276 -14.35 0.28 3.34
CA ARG A 276 -15.37 1.29 3.66
C ARG A 276 -14.74 2.59 4.17
N SER A 277 -13.78 2.50 5.06
CA SER A 277 -13.07 3.68 5.60
C SER A 277 -12.21 4.35 4.52
N ALA A 278 -11.50 3.57 3.71
CA ALA A 278 -10.71 4.10 2.60
C ALA A 278 -11.57 4.79 1.53
N ILE A 279 -12.76 4.27 1.23
CA ILE A 279 -13.77 4.91 0.37
C ILE A 279 -14.27 6.21 1.02
N THR A 280 -14.55 6.17 2.33
CA THR A 280 -15.08 7.32 3.09
C THR A 280 -14.17 8.53 3.03
N ILE A 281 -12.85 8.33 3.09
CA ILE A 281 -11.87 9.41 2.92
C ILE A 281 -11.53 9.72 1.46
N GLY A 282 -12.04 8.93 0.52
CA GLY A 282 -11.76 9.04 -0.91
C GLY A 282 -10.32 8.70 -1.29
N MET A 283 -9.76 7.65 -0.68
CA MET A 283 -8.45 7.10 -1.02
C MET A 283 -8.55 6.11 -2.20
N ILE A 284 -9.60 5.29 -2.21
CA ILE A 284 -9.88 4.27 -3.22
C ILE A 284 -11.26 4.56 -3.85
N PRO A 285 -11.57 4.07 -5.07
CA PRO A 285 -12.85 4.36 -5.72
C PRO A 285 -14.06 3.85 -4.93
N ASP A 286 -15.24 4.42 -5.12
CA ASP A 286 -16.46 3.96 -4.43
C ASP A 286 -17.08 2.76 -5.16
N LEU A 287 -16.56 1.55 -4.87
CA LEU A 287 -17.07 0.28 -5.40
C LEU A 287 -17.69 -0.57 -4.28
N LEU A 288 -18.38 -1.65 -4.67
CA LEU A 288 -18.89 -2.63 -3.71
C LEU A 288 -17.72 -3.25 -2.93
N GLU A 289 -17.91 -3.49 -1.63
CA GLU A 289 -16.87 -4.05 -0.76
C GLU A 289 -16.38 -5.43 -1.26
N THR A 290 -17.26 -6.21 -1.90
CA THR A 290 -16.95 -7.52 -2.51
C THR A 290 -16.03 -7.45 -3.73
N THR A 291 -15.81 -6.25 -4.28
CA THR A 291 -14.85 -6.01 -5.38
C THR A 291 -13.41 -6.02 -4.85
N TYR A 292 -13.20 -5.63 -3.58
CA TYR A 292 -11.88 -5.57 -2.97
C TYR A 292 -11.43 -6.93 -2.47
N ARG A 293 -10.17 -7.27 -2.73
CA ARG A 293 -9.54 -8.48 -2.23
C ARG A 293 -8.14 -8.17 -1.72
N SER A 294 -7.95 -8.40 -0.42
CA SER A 294 -6.63 -8.37 0.20
C SER A 294 -5.81 -9.59 -0.21
N LEU A 295 -4.54 -9.38 -0.57
CA LEU A 295 -3.59 -10.41 -0.99
C LEU A 295 -2.43 -10.63 -0.01
N GLY A 296 -2.31 -9.83 1.05
CA GLY A 296 -1.14 -9.95 1.91
C GLY A 296 0.16 -9.50 1.21
N ASN A 297 1.25 -10.20 1.54
CA ASN A 297 2.53 -10.04 0.85
C ASN A 297 2.49 -10.80 -0.50
N SER A 298 1.96 -10.12 -1.53
CA SER A 298 1.81 -10.69 -2.87
C SER A 298 3.16 -11.07 -3.51
N SER A 299 4.22 -10.31 -3.22
CA SER A 299 5.59 -10.58 -3.66
C SER A 299 6.10 -11.94 -3.15
N LEU A 300 5.92 -12.24 -1.87
CA LEU A 300 6.26 -13.54 -1.32
C LEU A 300 5.34 -14.66 -1.85
N GLY A 301 4.05 -14.34 -2.04
CA GLY A 301 3.07 -15.28 -2.60
C GLY A 301 3.47 -15.78 -4.00
N GLY A 302 3.87 -14.88 -4.90
CA GLY A 302 4.31 -15.28 -6.25
C GLY A 302 5.66 -15.99 -6.25
N VAL A 303 6.58 -15.64 -5.33
CA VAL A 303 7.84 -16.36 -5.11
C VAL A 303 7.58 -17.82 -4.73
N ALA A 304 6.61 -18.07 -3.84
CA ALA A 304 6.23 -19.42 -3.47
C ALA A 304 5.65 -20.19 -4.68
N MET A 305 4.85 -19.54 -5.53
CA MET A 305 4.26 -20.15 -6.72
C MET A 305 5.32 -20.61 -7.74
N VAL A 306 6.32 -19.77 -8.05
CA VAL A 306 7.35 -20.13 -9.05
C VAL A 306 8.26 -21.27 -8.59
N LEU A 307 8.37 -21.51 -7.28
CA LEU A 307 9.15 -22.63 -6.74
C LEU A 307 8.47 -23.99 -6.94
N ILE A 308 7.14 -24.00 -7.13
CA ILE A 308 6.35 -25.23 -7.23
C ILE A 308 5.62 -25.39 -8.57
N SER A 309 5.65 -24.37 -9.44
CA SER A 309 4.95 -24.37 -10.73
C SER A 309 5.83 -23.83 -11.85
N ARG A 310 6.03 -24.66 -12.88
CA ARG A 310 6.70 -24.26 -14.12
C ARG A 310 5.89 -23.20 -14.88
N ASP A 311 4.56 -23.31 -14.88
CA ASP A 311 3.70 -22.34 -15.54
C ASP A 311 3.84 -20.95 -14.90
N ALA A 312 3.98 -20.88 -13.57
CA ALA A 312 4.23 -19.62 -12.87
C ALA A 312 5.62 -19.03 -13.23
N LEU A 313 6.63 -19.89 -13.41
CA LEU A 313 7.96 -19.48 -13.85
C LEU A 313 7.92 -18.89 -15.27
N ASP A 314 7.25 -19.57 -16.20
CA ASP A 314 7.09 -19.10 -17.58
C ASP A 314 6.23 -17.81 -17.64
N ALA A 315 5.23 -17.70 -16.77
CA ALA A 315 4.41 -16.50 -16.63
C ALA A 315 5.24 -15.28 -16.22
N ALA A 316 6.32 -15.41 -15.44
CA ALA A 316 7.14 -14.27 -15.01
C ALA A 316 7.77 -13.52 -16.18
N ALA A 317 8.27 -14.26 -17.17
CA ALA A 317 8.79 -13.67 -18.41
C ALA A 317 7.65 -13.09 -19.25
N ALA A 318 6.55 -13.84 -19.43
CA ALA A 318 5.42 -13.39 -20.25
C ALA A 318 4.71 -12.15 -19.69
N VAL A 319 4.64 -12.00 -18.36
CA VAL A 319 4.09 -10.82 -17.70
C VAL A 319 4.98 -9.61 -17.93
N ARG A 320 6.30 -9.75 -17.72
CA ARG A 320 7.27 -8.68 -17.98
C ARG A 320 7.11 -8.10 -19.38
N ASP A 321 7.02 -8.96 -20.38
CA ASP A 321 6.99 -8.55 -21.79
C ASP A 321 5.65 -7.90 -22.21
N ARG A 322 4.57 -8.11 -21.43
CA ARG A 322 3.25 -7.50 -21.65
C ARG A 322 3.05 -6.16 -20.93
N ILE A 323 3.90 -5.83 -19.97
CA ILE A 323 3.74 -4.61 -19.17
C ILE A 323 4.16 -3.38 -19.95
N THR A 324 3.26 -2.41 -20.02
CA THR A 324 3.55 -1.04 -20.43
C THR A 324 3.65 -0.16 -19.19
N TYR A 325 4.82 0.42 -18.93
CA TYR A 325 5.04 1.31 -17.80
C TYR A 325 4.67 2.76 -18.16
N LEU A 326 3.79 3.36 -17.35
CA LEU A 326 3.37 4.75 -17.43
C LEU A 326 4.13 5.59 -16.40
N GLU A 327 4.96 6.52 -16.88
CA GLU A 327 5.69 7.46 -16.04
C GLU A 327 4.77 8.59 -15.55
N LEU A 328 4.52 8.66 -14.24
CA LEU A 328 3.63 9.65 -13.65
C LEU A 328 4.30 11.02 -13.44
N ASN A 329 5.62 11.06 -13.28
CA ASN A 329 6.34 12.32 -12.97
C ASN A 329 6.20 13.38 -14.07
N VAL A 330 5.97 12.96 -15.31
CA VAL A 330 5.81 13.84 -16.48
C VAL A 330 4.34 14.04 -16.89
N ASN A 331 3.40 13.49 -16.12
CA ASN A 331 1.97 13.58 -16.43
C ASN A 331 1.38 14.91 -15.92
N GLN A 332 1.17 15.86 -16.84
CA GLN A 332 0.66 17.20 -16.50
C GLN A 332 -0.76 17.18 -15.90
N GLU A 333 -1.60 16.18 -16.25
CA GLU A 333 -2.95 16.08 -15.70
C GLU A 333 -2.96 15.62 -14.23
N PHE A 334 -1.90 14.93 -13.80
CA PHE A 334 -1.77 14.41 -12.45
C PHE A 334 -1.93 15.52 -11.40
N MET A 335 -1.26 16.66 -11.58
CA MET A 335 -1.30 17.78 -10.62
C MET A 335 -2.69 18.42 -10.49
N ASN A 336 -3.44 18.51 -11.59
CA ASN A 336 -4.80 19.03 -11.59
C ASN A 336 -5.73 18.10 -10.80
N ARG A 337 -5.62 16.80 -11.04
CA ARG A 337 -6.42 15.76 -10.37
C ARG A 337 -6.06 15.64 -8.89
N PHE A 338 -4.77 15.70 -8.57
CA PHE A 338 -4.27 15.70 -7.20
C PHE A 338 -4.87 16.85 -6.40
N SER A 339 -4.95 18.04 -7.00
CA SER A 339 -5.55 19.20 -6.33
C SER A 339 -7.03 18.99 -5.98
N ALA A 340 -7.79 18.40 -6.91
CA ALA A 340 -9.20 18.05 -6.71
C ALA A 340 -9.41 16.93 -5.67
N ALA A 341 -8.43 16.04 -5.51
CA ALA A 341 -8.47 14.91 -4.59
C ALA A 341 -8.08 15.24 -3.14
N LYS A 342 -7.63 16.47 -2.83
CA LYS A 342 -7.25 16.92 -1.47
C LYS A 342 -8.44 17.24 -0.53
N PHE A 343 -9.64 16.79 -0.86
CA PHE A 343 -10.86 17.05 -0.08
C PHE A 343 -11.53 15.74 0.27
N LEU A 344 -12.29 15.65 1.36
CA LEU A 344 -12.96 14.42 1.79
C LEU A 344 -14.42 14.34 1.27
N PRO A 345 -14.81 13.23 0.62
CA PRO A 345 -13.95 12.23 -0.02
C PRO A 345 -13.27 12.78 -1.29
N HIS A 346 -13.87 13.77 -1.95
CA HIS A 346 -13.34 14.45 -3.13
C HIS A 346 -14.07 15.80 -3.32
N THR A 347 -13.52 16.72 -4.13
CA THR A 347 -14.23 17.94 -4.56
C THR A 347 -15.50 17.66 -5.38
N ASP A 348 -15.58 16.48 -5.98
CA ASP A 348 -16.73 16.01 -6.74
C ASP A 348 -17.40 14.88 -5.96
N PRO A 349 -18.50 15.16 -5.24
CA PRO A 349 -19.17 14.16 -4.41
C PRO A 349 -19.90 13.09 -5.25
N SER A 350 -20.08 13.29 -6.57
CA SER A 350 -20.72 12.30 -7.43
C SER A 350 -19.86 11.05 -7.64
N LEU A 351 -18.54 11.17 -7.43
CA LEU A 351 -17.58 10.06 -7.49
C LEU A 351 -17.68 9.12 -6.26
N PHE A 352 -18.36 9.56 -5.20
CA PHE A 352 -18.50 8.84 -3.93
C PHE A 352 -19.97 8.80 -3.45
N PRO A 353 -20.88 8.21 -4.26
CA PRO A 353 -22.31 8.18 -3.94
C PRO A 353 -22.63 7.50 -2.61
N SER A 354 -21.85 6.53 -2.16
CA SER A 354 -22.08 5.82 -0.89
C SER A 354 -21.70 6.66 0.33
N VAL A 355 -20.73 7.56 0.20
CA VAL A 355 -20.33 8.50 1.26
C VAL A 355 -21.30 9.68 1.30
N ARG A 356 -21.70 10.17 0.12
CA ARG A 356 -22.67 11.26 -0.01
C ARG A 356 -23.97 10.98 0.76
N ARG A 357 -24.46 9.73 0.74
CA ARG A 357 -25.66 9.30 1.49
C ARG A 357 -25.49 9.25 3.01
N MET A 358 -24.25 9.29 3.52
CA MET A 358 -23.96 9.25 4.96
C MET A 358 -23.75 10.64 5.55
N VAL A 359 -23.32 11.60 4.74
CA VAL A 359 -22.93 12.96 5.18
C VAL A 359 -23.99 14.01 4.84
N LEU A 360 -24.84 13.75 3.84
CA LEU A 360 -26.04 14.54 3.49
C LEU A 360 -27.29 13.79 3.90
#